data_AF-A0A7J7VYR3-F1
#
_entry.id   AF-A0A7J7VYR3-F1
#
_cell.length_a   1.000
_cell.length_b   1.000
_cell.length_c   1.000
_cell.angle_alpha   90.00
_cell.angle_beta   90.00
_cell.angle_gamma   90.00
#
_symmetry.space_group_name_H-M   'P 1'
#
loop_
_entity.id
_entity.type
_entity.pdbx_description
1 polymer ?
#
loop_
_entity_poly.entity_id
_entity_poly.type
_entity_poly.pdbx_seq_one_letter_code
_entity_poly.pdbx_strand_id
1 'polypeptide(L)'
;MRRQRNKTKLSMENIEFRTTLLRSLKNCLEAANKVIEILKKSNETLDIMIKKQLEIKHTQTEITNIIQTPNSRPEERKNQGKDLKCEEAKNTQPEKQNEKRIRKYEGSVRSLWDSFKRTNIRIIGVSEDEREQDIENLFEEIMTENFPHLVKEIDLQVQEGQRTLNKRNPKRTTPRHIIIKMPGAKDKERILKAARERNSVTYKGIPIRLSADFSTETLQARREWQIFKVMNAKNLQPRLLYPAKLSFRIEGQI
;
A
#
# COMPACT_ATOMS: atom_id res chain seq x y z
N MET A 1 5.23 56.99 23.75
CA MET A 1 4.54 56.10 22.79
C MET A 1 5.14 54.69 22.59
N ARG A 2 6.47 54.47 22.71
CA ARG A 2 7.08 53.12 22.50
C ARG A 2 6.70 52.05 23.54
N ARG A 3 6.52 52.41 24.83
CA ARG A 3 6.16 51.46 25.90
C ARG A 3 4.75 50.87 25.77
N GLN A 4 3.78 51.64 25.23
CA GLN A 4 2.41 51.16 25.02
C GLN A 4 2.34 50.11 23.91
N ARG A 5 3.10 50.30 22.81
CA ARG A 5 3.18 49.38 21.66
C ARG A 5 3.78 48.02 22.03
N ASN A 6 4.80 47.97 22.89
CA ASN A 6 5.39 46.70 23.33
C ASN A 6 4.49 45.90 24.27
N LYS A 7 3.72 46.56 25.16
CA LYS A 7 2.70 45.90 25.99
C LYS A 7 1.55 45.32 25.16
N THR A 8 1.12 46.01 24.09
CA THR A 8 0.08 45.50 23.18
C THR A 8 0.59 44.34 22.31
N LYS A 9 1.86 44.37 21.88
CA LYS A 9 2.49 43.27 21.12
C LYS A 9 2.64 41.99 21.94
N LEU A 10 3.15 42.08 23.18
CA LEU A 10 3.23 40.93 24.11
C LEU A 10 1.85 40.36 24.47
N SER A 11 0.83 41.21 24.54
CA SER A 11 -0.57 40.79 24.78
C SER A 11 -1.13 40.03 23.58
N MET A 12 -0.86 40.50 22.35
CA MET A 12 -1.30 39.85 21.11
C MET A 12 -0.65 38.49 20.88
N GLU A 13 0.67 38.36 21.08
CA GLU A 13 1.40 37.08 20.96
C GLU A 13 0.89 36.02 21.96
N ASN A 14 0.49 36.45 23.16
CA ASN A 14 -0.08 35.56 24.17
C ASN A 14 -1.50 35.09 23.80
N ILE A 15 -2.28 35.92 23.10
CA ILE A 15 -3.60 35.56 22.57
C ILE A 15 -3.46 34.62 21.36
N GLU A 16 -2.51 34.87 20.46
CA GLU A 16 -2.20 33.97 19.34
C GLU A 16 -1.69 32.60 19.82
N PHE A 17 -0.82 32.59 20.83
CA PHE A 17 -0.36 31.33 21.44
C PHE A 17 -1.52 30.56 22.07
N ARG A 18 -2.39 31.22 22.85
CA ARG A 18 -3.57 30.60 23.47
C ARG A 18 -4.57 30.07 22.43
N THR A 19 -4.84 30.82 21.38
CA THR A 19 -5.75 30.40 20.30
C THR A 19 -5.18 29.22 19.50
N THR A 20 -3.87 29.21 19.26
CA THR A 20 -3.18 28.09 18.62
C THR A 20 -3.19 26.84 19.50
N LEU A 21 -2.95 27.00 20.80
CA LEU A 21 -3.02 25.92 21.79
C LEU A 21 -4.44 25.32 21.86
N LEU A 22 -5.47 26.18 21.93
CA LEU A 22 -6.87 25.75 21.92
C LEU A 22 -7.25 25.01 20.63
N ARG A 23 -6.77 25.48 19.48
CA ARG A 23 -6.98 24.80 18.19
C ARG A 23 -6.34 23.41 18.17
N SER A 24 -5.10 23.31 18.67
CA SER A 24 -4.38 22.03 18.78
C SER A 24 -5.09 21.06 19.72
N LEU A 25 -5.52 21.53 20.90
CA LEU A 25 -6.28 20.73 21.87
C LEU A 25 -7.62 20.26 21.31
N LYS A 26 -8.33 21.11 20.56
CA LYS A 26 -9.58 20.74 19.88
C LYS A 26 -9.35 19.65 18.83
N ASN A 27 -8.29 19.78 18.03
CA ASN A 27 -7.92 18.76 17.05
C ASN A 27 -7.56 17.42 17.71
N CYS A 28 -6.84 17.45 18.85
CA CYS A 28 -6.55 16.25 19.64
C CYS A 28 -7.83 15.60 20.19
N LEU A 29 -8.78 16.40 20.68
CA LEU A 29 -10.07 15.89 21.17
C LEU A 29 -10.89 15.24 20.05
N GLU A 30 -10.94 15.86 18.87
CA GLU A 30 -11.60 15.27 17.70
C GLU A 30 -10.94 13.97 17.24
N ALA A 31 -9.60 13.91 17.25
CA ALA A 31 -8.87 12.68 16.94
C ALA A 31 -9.16 11.57 17.95
N ALA A 32 -9.17 11.89 19.25
CA ALA A 32 -9.50 10.93 20.32
C ALA A 32 -10.93 10.38 20.16
N ASN A 33 -11.90 11.23 19.83
CA ASN A 33 -13.28 10.80 19.59
C ASN A 33 -13.40 9.86 18.39
N LYS A 34 -12.67 10.11 17.29
CA LYS A 34 -12.61 9.19 16.14
C LYS A 34 -12.03 7.83 16.53
N VAL A 35 -10.98 7.81 17.35
CA VAL A 35 -10.39 6.57 17.86
C VAL A 35 -11.40 5.80 18.73
N ILE A 36 -12.13 6.48 19.62
CA ILE A 36 -13.18 5.85 20.44
C ILE A 36 -14.27 5.23 19.56
N GLU A 37 -14.69 5.91 18.49
CA GLU A 37 -15.70 5.38 17.57
C GLU A 37 -15.22 4.13 16.84
N ILE A 38 -13.96 4.11 16.41
CA ILE A 38 -13.32 2.93 15.80
C ILE A 38 -13.27 1.77 16.81
N LEU A 39 -12.89 2.04 18.07
CA LEU A 39 -12.84 1.04 19.12
C LEU A 39 -14.22 0.43 19.41
N LYS A 40 -15.29 1.23 19.41
CA LYS A 40 -16.66 0.73 19.58
C LYS A 40 -17.06 -0.24 18.47
N LYS A 41 -16.82 0.13 17.20
CA LYS A 41 -17.08 -0.74 16.04
C LYS A 41 -16.25 -2.03 16.08
N SER A 42 -15.00 -1.95 16.55
CA SER A 42 -14.15 -3.12 16.74
C SER A 42 -14.68 -4.05 17.86
N ASN A 43 -15.29 -3.50 18.89
CA ASN A 43 -15.84 -4.30 19.99
C ASN A 43 -17.11 -5.06 19.56
N GLU A 44 -18.00 -4.40 18.81
CA GLU A 44 -19.20 -5.04 18.23
C GLU A 44 -18.84 -6.22 17.31
N THR A 45 -17.79 -6.08 16.51
CA THR A 45 -17.32 -7.17 15.64
C THR A 45 -16.69 -8.32 16.42
N LEU A 46 -15.99 -8.05 17.53
CA LEU A 46 -15.50 -9.09 18.44
C LEU A 46 -16.65 -9.88 19.07
N ASP A 47 -17.73 -9.21 19.51
CA ASP A 47 -18.90 -9.89 20.09
C ASP A 47 -19.55 -10.85 19.08
N ILE A 48 -19.66 -10.45 17.82
CA ILE A 48 -20.17 -11.33 16.75
C ILE A 48 -19.25 -12.53 16.54
N MET A 49 -17.92 -12.34 16.55
CA MET A 49 -16.96 -13.44 16.44
C MET A 49 -17.05 -14.40 17.64
N ILE A 50 -17.18 -13.89 18.87
CA ILE A 50 -17.32 -14.72 20.07
C ILE A 50 -18.57 -15.60 19.97
N LYS A 51 -19.72 -15.05 19.55
CA LYS A 51 -20.95 -15.82 19.36
C LYS A 51 -20.77 -16.95 18.35
N LYS A 52 -20.17 -16.66 17.18
CA LYS A 52 -19.87 -17.68 16.17
C LYS A 52 -18.90 -18.75 16.69
N GLN A 53 -17.91 -18.36 17.49
CA GLN A 53 -16.97 -19.30 18.09
C GLN A 53 -17.66 -20.24 19.09
N LEU A 54 -18.68 -19.77 19.81
CA LEU A 54 -19.50 -20.60 20.71
C LEU A 54 -20.35 -21.61 19.92
N GLU A 55 -20.95 -21.20 18.80
CA GLU A 55 -21.69 -22.09 17.90
C GLU A 55 -20.78 -23.19 17.32
N ILE A 56 -19.56 -22.84 16.89
CA ILE A 56 -18.56 -23.81 16.43
C ILE A 56 -18.18 -24.78 17.55
N LYS A 57 -17.97 -24.30 18.78
CA LYS A 57 -17.65 -25.18 19.91
C LYS A 57 -18.80 -26.14 20.23
N HIS A 58 -20.04 -25.67 20.16
CA HIS A 58 -21.23 -26.50 20.40
C HIS A 58 -21.32 -27.63 19.37
N THR A 59 -21.23 -27.31 18.08
CA THR A 59 -21.26 -28.30 17.00
C THR A 59 -20.08 -29.28 17.09
N GLN A 60 -18.88 -28.82 17.49
CA GLN A 60 -17.74 -29.69 17.77
C GLN A 60 -18.01 -30.67 18.92
N THR A 61 -18.63 -30.23 20.02
CA THR A 61 -19.01 -31.13 21.11
C THR A 61 -20.09 -32.13 20.69
N GLU A 62 -21.05 -31.73 19.86
CA GLU A 62 -22.06 -32.64 19.31
C GLU A 62 -21.43 -33.70 18.40
N ILE A 63 -20.54 -33.31 17.49
CA ILE A 63 -19.79 -34.25 16.64
C ILE A 63 -18.94 -35.20 17.49
N THR A 64 -18.26 -34.68 18.53
CA THR A 64 -17.43 -35.48 19.44
C THR A 64 -18.28 -36.52 20.18
N ASN A 65 -19.45 -36.12 20.68
CA ASN A 65 -20.40 -37.03 21.33
C ASN A 65 -20.92 -38.10 20.36
N ILE A 66 -21.26 -37.74 19.12
CA ILE A 66 -21.70 -38.70 18.09
C ILE A 66 -20.61 -39.75 17.80
N ILE A 67 -19.34 -39.33 17.75
CA ILE A 67 -18.20 -40.23 17.50
C ILE A 67 -17.91 -41.12 18.72
N GLN A 68 -18.05 -40.58 19.94
CA GLN A 68 -17.67 -41.26 21.18
C GLN A 68 -18.75 -42.17 21.78
N THR A 69 -20.02 -42.07 21.37
CA THR A 69 -21.12 -42.89 21.94
C THR A 69 -21.38 -44.13 21.07
N PRO A 70 -21.02 -45.37 21.49
CA PRO A 70 -21.14 -46.56 20.64
C PRO A 70 -22.59 -47.05 20.45
N ASN A 71 -23.54 -46.59 21.29
CA ASN A 71 -24.84 -47.23 21.51
C ASN A 71 -26.07 -46.54 20.87
N SER A 72 -25.93 -45.45 20.12
CA SER A 72 -27.09 -44.85 19.40
C SER A 72 -27.43 -45.65 18.14
N ARG A 73 -28.73 -45.81 17.84
CA ARG A 73 -29.20 -46.63 16.71
C ARG A 73 -28.71 -46.04 15.37
N PRO A 74 -28.38 -46.88 14.36
CA PRO A 74 -27.85 -46.41 13.07
C PRO A 74 -28.74 -45.37 12.36
N GLU A 75 -30.05 -45.42 12.57
CA GLU A 75 -31.03 -44.49 11.99
C GLU A 75 -30.98 -43.09 12.61
N GLU A 76 -30.77 -42.99 13.93
CA GLU A 76 -30.66 -41.70 14.62
C GLU A 76 -29.40 -40.94 14.15
N ARG A 77 -28.28 -41.65 13.97
CA ARG A 77 -27.05 -41.08 13.41
C ARG A 77 -27.24 -40.63 11.95
N LYS A 78 -28.02 -41.36 11.16
CA LYS A 78 -28.34 -40.98 9.78
C LYS A 78 -29.20 -39.73 9.72
N ASN A 79 -30.18 -39.57 10.61
CA ASN A 79 -31.02 -38.38 10.67
C ASN A 79 -30.23 -37.16 11.16
N GLN A 80 -29.46 -37.29 12.25
CA GLN A 80 -28.58 -36.21 12.73
C GLN A 80 -27.52 -35.80 11.68
N GLY A 81 -26.95 -36.77 10.95
CA GLY A 81 -26.04 -36.50 9.85
C GLY A 81 -26.69 -35.80 8.65
N LYS A 82 -27.98 -36.05 8.40
CA LYS A 82 -28.76 -35.29 7.40
C LYS A 82 -29.02 -33.85 7.87
N ASP A 83 -29.31 -33.65 9.15
CA ASP A 83 -29.56 -32.32 9.71
C ASP A 83 -28.30 -31.46 9.66
N LEU A 84 -27.14 -31.99 10.07
CA LEU A 84 -25.84 -31.32 9.95
C LEU A 84 -25.49 -30.99 8.50
N LYS A 85 -25.76 -31.90 7.56
CA LYS A 85 -25.53 -31.67 6.13
C LYS A 85 -26.45 -30.58 5.56
N CYS A 86 -27.68 -30.51 6.06
CA CYS A 86 -28.62 -29.43 5.74
C CYS A 86 -28.15 -28.08 6.30
N GLU A 87 -27.59 -28.02 7.51
CA GLU A 87 -27.02 -26.80 8.09
C GLU A 87 -25.76 -26.34 7.37
N GLU A 88 -24.86 -27.26 7.02
CA GLU A 88 -23.66 -26.96 6.24
C GLU A 88 -24.01 -26.39 4.85
N ALA A 89 -25.04 -26.95 4.20
CA ALA A 89 -25.58 -26.42 2.94
C ALA A 89 -26.16 -25.00 3.09
N LYS A 90 -26.82 -24.69 4.23
CA LYS A 90 -27.33 -23.34 4.53
C LYS A 90 -26.19 -22.34 4.74
N ASN A 91 -25.07 -22.75 5.33
CA ASN A 91 -23.90 -21.89 5.60
C ASN A 91 -22.97 -21.70 4.38
N THR A 92 -23.02 -22.62 3.41
CA THR A 92 -22.20 -22.52 2.17
C THR A 92 -22.52 -21.27 1.33
N GLN A 93 -23.78 -20.88 1.25
CA GLN A 93 -24.24 -19.73 0.45
C GLN A 93 -23.71 -18.38 1.00
N PRO A 94 -23.89 -18.04 2.29
CA PRO A 94 -23.33 -16.81 2.86
C PRO A 94 -21.80 -16.80 2.92
N GLU A 95 -21.14 -17.94 3.08
CA GLU A 95 -19.67 -18.05 3.01
C GLU A 95 -19.14 -17.68 1.63
N LYS A 96 -19.70 -18.25 0.55
CA LYS A 96 -19.37 -17.89 -0.83
C LYS A 96 -19.63 -16.40 -1.11
N GLN A 97 -20.68 -15.83 -0.54
CA GLN A 97 -20.98 -14.41 -0.68
C GLN A 97 -19.98 -13.53 0.08
N ASN A 98 -19.57 -13.94 1.28
CA ASN A 98 -18.54 -13.25 2.06
C ASN A 98 -17.17 -13.34 1.38
N GLU A 99 -16.80 -14.49 0.81
CA GLU A 99 -15.56 -14.64 0.06
C GLU A 99 -15.52 -13.70 -1.15
N LYS A 100 -16.62 -13.60 -1.91
CA LYS A 100 -16.76 -12.62 -3.00
C LYS A 100 -16.59 -11.19 -2.51
N ARG A 101 -17.14 -10.84 -1.35
CA ARG A 101 -16.98 -9.51 -0.74
C ARG A 101 -15.54 -9.24 -0.33
N ILE A 102 -14.87 -10.21 0.32
CA ILE A 102 -13.47 -10.10 0.73
C ILE A 102 -12.58 -9.88 -0.50
N ARG A 103 -12.71 -10.72 -1.53
CA ARG A 103 -11.98 -10.55 -2.79
C ARG A 103 -12.21 -9.17 -3.42
N LYS A 104 -13.43 -8.64 -3.37
CA LYS A 104 -13.74 -7.28 -3.84
C LYS A 104 -13.02 -6.21 -3.01
N TYR A 105 -13.02 -6.33 -1.68
CA TYR A 105 -12.32 -5.39 -0.80
C TYR A 105 -10.81 -5.44 -0.99
N GLU A 106 -10.21 -6.63 -1.11
CA GLU A 106 -8.79 -6.80 -1.39
C GLU A 106 -8.40 -6.13 -2.73
N GLY A 107 -9.21 -6.31 -3.76
CA GLY A 107 -9.02 -5.63 -5.05
C GLY A 107 -9.10 -4.11 -4.93
N SER A 108 -10.09 -3.60 -4.18
CA SER A 108 -10.23 -2.16 -3.93
C SER A 108 -9.05 -1.58 -3.15
N VAL A 109 -8.63 -2.23 -2.07
CA VAL A 109 -7.47 -1.82 -1.24
C VAL A 109 -6.21 -1.77 -2.10
N ARG A 110 -5.97 -2.79 -2.92
CA ARG A 110 -4.84 -2.84 -3.86
C ARG A 110 -4.88 -1.69 -4.86
N SER A 111 -6.04 -1.44 -5.48
CA SER A 111 -6.21 -0.34 -6.44
C SER A 111 -5.97 1.03 -5.79
N LEU A 112 -6.42 1.22 -4.55
CA LEU A 112 -6.19 2.46 -3.80
C LEU A 112 -4.71 2.64 -3.48
N TRP A 113 -4.04 1.60 -2.99
CA TRP A 113 -2.60 1.64 -2.71
C TRP A 113 -1.76 1.93 -3.95
N ASP A 114 -2.06 1.25 -5.05
CA ASP A 114 -1.38 1.53 -6.31
C ASP A 114 -1.65 2.98 -6.75
N SER A 115 -2.89 3.47 -6.61
CA SER A 115 -3.24 4.87 -6.93
C SER A 115 -2.42 5.88 -6.11
N PHE A 116 -2.23 5.64 -4.82
CA PHE A 116 -1.38 6.47 -3.98
C PHE A 116 0.09 6.43 -4.40
N LYS A 117 0.56 5.26 -4.86
CA LYS A 117 1.93 5.05 -5.35
C LYS A 117 2.10 5.43 -6.82
N ARG A 118 1.03 5.85 -7.50
CA ARG A 118 1.03 6.08 -8.95
C ARG A 118 2.05 7.13 -9.35
N THR A 119 2.29 8.15 -8.53
CA THR A 119 3.29 9.20 -8.80
C THR A 119 4.66 8.94 -8.18
N ASN A 120 4.85 7.80 -7.49
CA ASN A 120 6.08 7.49 -6.79
C ASN A 120 7.13 6.82 -7.70
N ILE A 121 8.36 7.28 -7.62
CA ILE A 121 9.57 6.68 -8.18
C ILE A 121 10.38 6.08 -7.03
N ARG A 122 10.91 4.87 -7.22
CA ARG A 122 11.80 4.19 -6.29
C ARG A 122 13.22 4.15 -6.86
N ILE A 123 14.17 4.68 -6.10
CA ILE A 123 15.61 4.67 -6.38
C ILE A 123 16.29 3.62 -5.53
N ILE A 124 17.11 2.79 -6.15
CA ILE A 124 17.85 1.68 -5.53
C ILE A 124 19.34 1.86 -5.80
N GLY A 125 20.17 1.68 -4.78
CA GLY A 125 21.64 1.70 -4.91
C GLY A 125 22.34 2.95 -4.36
N VAL A 126 21.59 3.93 -3.83
CA VAL A 126 22.17 5.15 -3.24
C VAL A 126 22.70 4.86 -1.83
N SER A 127 23.98 5.21 -1.56
CA SER A 127 24.64 5.03 -0.25
C SER A 127 23.85 5.66 0.90
N GLU A 128 24.01 5.12 2.12
CA GLU A 128 23.40 5.63 3.35
C GLU A 128 24.09 6.88 3.90
N ASP A 129 25.30 7.20 3.42
CA ASP A 129 26.06 8.38 3.87
C ASP A 129 25.51 9.70 3.31
N GLU A 130 24.70 9.62 2.26
CA GLU A 130 23.95 10.75 1.71
C GLU A 130 22.85 11.15 2.69
N ARG A 131 22.90 12.40 3.18
CA ARG A 131 22.01 12.91 4.23
C ARG A 131 20.54 12.81 3.80
N GLU A 132 19.68 12.41 4.75
CA GLU A 132 18.23 12.30 4.51
C GLU A 132 17.55 13.66 4.24
N GLN A 133 18.19 14.78 4.60
CA GLN A 133 17.65 16.13 4.47
C GLN A 133 17.69 16.68 3.02
N ASP A 134 18.53 16.10 2.15
CA ASP A 134 18.83 16.63 0.80
C ASP A 134 18.38 15.68 -0.32
N ILE A 135 17.31 14.91 -0.09
CA ILE A 135 16.82 13.93 -1.07
C ILE A 135 16.32 14.60 -2.36
N GLU A 136 15.77 15.82 -2.27
CA GLU A 136 15.33 16.62 -3.41
C GLU A 136 16.53 17.00 -4.30
N ASN A 137 17.57 17.59 -3.69
CA ASN A 137 18.83 17.93 -4.36
C ASN A 137 19.49 16.69 -4.98
N LEU A 138 19.50 15.57 -4.26
CA LEU A 138 20.03 14.30 -4.76
C LEU A 138 19.29 13.83 -6.02
N PHE A 139 17.96 14.00 -6.06
CA PHE A 139 17.19 13.63 -7.24
C PHE A 139 17.48 14.55 -8.42
N GLU A 140 17.61 15.85 -8.18
CA GLU A 140 18.02 16.82 -9.22
C GLU A 140 19.42 16.52 -9.78
N GLU A 141 20.38 16.16 -8.93
CA GLU A 141 21.72 15.73 -9.34
C GLU A 141 21.65 14.48 -10.23
N ILE A 142 20.88 13.46 -9.84
CA ILE A 142 20.66 12.26 -10.66
C ILE A 142 20.05 12.64 -12.01
N MET A 143 19.04 13.51 -12.02
CA MET A 143 18.37 13.90 -13.26
C MET A 143 19.27 14.73 -14.17
N THR A 144 20.13 15.58 -13.61
CA THR A 144 21.09 16.39 -14.38
C THR A 144 22.23 15.54 -14.95
N GLU A 145 22.77 14.61 -14.16
CA GLU A 145 23.82 13.67 -14.58
C GLU A 145 23.33 12.76 -15.71
N ASN A 146 22.06 12.32 -15.66
CA ASN A 146 21.57 11.27 -16.54
C ASN A 146 20.66 11.76 -17.68
N PHE A 147 19.85 12.77 -17.43
CA PHE A 147 18.78 13.22 -18.34
C PHE A 147 18.74 14.75 -18.45
N PRO A 148 19.83 15.42 -18.87
CA PRO A 148 19.90 16.88 -18.91
C PRO A 148 18.87 17.52 -19.86
N HIS A 149 18.38 16.77 -20.85
CA HIS A 149 17.29 17.20 -21.73
C HIS A 149 15.94 17.23 -21.00
N LEU A 150 15.65 16.25 -20.14
CA LEU A 150 14.39 16.21 -19.38
C LEU A 150 14.34 17.31 -18.33
N VAL A 151 15.46 17.65 -17.69
CA VAL A 151 15.53 18.74 -16.72
C VAL A 151 15.14 20.09 -17.34
N LYS A 152 15.45 20.29 -18.63
CA LYS A 152 15.09 21.53 -19.34
C LYS A 152 13.62 21.57 -19.78
N GLU A 153 13.04 20.41 -20.06
CA GLU A 153 11.66 20.29 -20.55
C GLU A 153 10.61 20.17 -19.44
N ILE A 154 10.99 19.52 -18.34
CA ILE A 154 10.13 19.25 -17.20
C ILE A 154 10.66 20.12 -16.07
N ASP A 155 9.90 21.14 -15.67
CA ASP A 155 10.19 21.87 -14.43
C ASP A 155 10.13 20.87 -13.28
N LEU A 156 11.31 20.46 -12.81
CA LEU A 156 11.50 19.19 -12.14
C LEU A 156 11.20 19.33 -10.65
N GLN A 157 9.92 19.57 -10.35
CA GLN A 157 9.46 19.76 -8.98
C GLN A 157 9.24 18.40 -8.31
N VAL A 158 9.94 18.17 -7.19
CA VAL A 158 9.69 17.04 -6.30
C VAL A 158 8.68 17.46 -5.24
N GLN A 159 7.66 16.64 -5.00
CA GLN A 159 6.68 16.92 -3.93
C GLN A 159 7.20 16.46 -2.56
N GLU A 160 7.85 15.30 -2.53
CA GLU A 160 8.37 14.71 -1.32
C GLU A 160 9.43 13.66 -1.68
N GLY A 161 10.49 13.57 -0.88
CA GLY A 161 11.50 12.53 -0.99
C GLY A 161 11.82 11.93 0.37
N GLN A 162 11.75 10.61 0.50
CA GLN A 162 12.07 9.93 1.76
C GLN A 162 12.68 8.54 1.56
N ARG A 163 13.47 8.08 2.53
CA ARG A 163 13.93 6.69 2.59
C ARG A 163 12.79 5.79 3.07
N THR A 164 12.68 4.58 2.53
CA THR A 164 11.54 3.67 2.77
C THR A 164 11.36 3.25 4.24
N LEU A 165 12.43 3.20 5.03
CA LEU A 165 12.39 2.88 6.45
C LEU A 165 12.93 4.09 7.21
N ASN A 166 12.23 4.55 8.26
CA ASN A 166 12.68 5.71 9.05
C ASN A 166 13.92 5.40 9.91
N LYS A 167 14.20 4.12 10.18
CA LYS A 167 15.37 3.69 10.98
C LYS A 167 16.28 2.81 10.14
N ARG A 168 17.57 3.13 10.16
CA ARG A 168 18.63 2.27 9.61
C ARG A 168 18.71 0.99 10.44
N ASN A 169 18.64 -0.17 9.78
CA ASN A 169 18.88 -1.46 10.42
C ASN A 169 20.37 -1.80 10.27
N PRO A 170 21.16 -1.89 11.36
CA PRO A 170 22.59 -2.16 11.27
C PRO A 170 22.92 -3.56 10.72
N LYS A 171 21.98 -4.51 10.76
CA LYS A 171 22.18 -5.87 10.21
C LYS A 171 22.04 -5.94 8.68
N ARG A 172 21.53 -4.88 8.04
CA ARG A 172 21.27 -4.87 6.60
C ARG A 172 22.46 -4.24 5.88
N THR A 173 23.10 -5.02 5.00
CA THR A 173 24.25 -4.58 4.20
C THR A 173 23.84 -3.74 2.98
N THR A 174 22.62 -3.90 2.48
CA THR A 174 22.11 -3.14 1.34
C THR A 174 21.55 -1.78 1.78
N PRO A 175 21.84 -0.68 1.07
CA PRO A 175 21.22 0.61 1.34
C PRO A 175 19.69 0.58 1.23
N ARG A 176 19.01 1.40 2.03
CA ARG A 176 17.55 1.63 1.96
C ARG A 176 17.20 2.32 0.65
N HIS A 177 16.07 1.91 0.06
CA HIS A 177 15.56 2.56 -1.13
C HIS A 177 15.00 3.95 -0.80
N ILE A 178 15.15 4.87 -1.75
CA ILE A 178 14.53 6.20 -1.70
C ILE A 178 13.22 6.15 -2.49
N ILE A 179 12.17 6.75 -1.96
CA ILE A 179 10.90 6.99 -2.64
C ILE A 179 10.78 8.49 -2.88
N ILE A 180 10.64 8.85 -4.15
CA ILE A 180 10.39 10.23 -4.60
C ILE A 180 8.96 10.30 -5.09
N LYS A 181 8.18 11.24 -4.58
CA LYS A 181 6.83 11.53 -5.02
C LYS A 181 6.85 12.68 -6.01
N MET A 182 6.43 12.40 -7.24
CA MET A 182 6.25 13.42 -8.26
C MET A 182 4.88 14.11 -8.13
N PRO A 183 4.74 15.38 -8.53
CA PRO A 183 3.45 16.07 -8.61
C PRO A 183 2.54 15.43 -9.68
N GLY A 184 3.14 14.94 -10.77
CA GLY A 184 2.43 14.37 -11.92
C GLY A 184 2.84 12.93 -12.23
N ALA A 185 1.86 12.09 -12.57
CA ALA A 185 2.13 10.74 -13.07
C ALA A 185 2.78 10.75 -14.47
N LYS A 186 2.50 11.79 -15.27
CA LYS A 186 3.08 11.95 -16.62
C LYS A 186 4.60 12.11 -16.54
N ASP A 187 5.09 12.95 -15.65
CA ASP A 187 6.52 13.22 -15.51
C ASP A 187 7.26 11.99 -15.01
N LYS A 188 6.69 11.27 -14.03
CA LYS A 188 7.19 9.95 -13.62
C LYS A 188 7.31 8.99 -14.81
N GLU A 189 6.28 8.89 -15.64
CA GLU A 189 6.28 7.96 -16.78
C GLU A 189 7.37 8.34 -17.81
N ARG A 190 7.58 9.63 -18.06
CA ARG A 190 8.66 10.12 -18.94
C ARG A 190 10.04 9.79 -18.38
N ILE A 191 10.27 10.04 -17.10
CA ILE A 191 11.55 9.74 -16.42
C ILE A 191 11.83 8.24 -16.43
N LEU A 192 10.85 7.40 -16.07
CA LEU A 192 11.01 5.95 -16.07
C LEU A 192 11.17 5.38 -17.49
N LYS A 193 10.61 6.02 -18.51
CA LYS A 193 10.84 5.65 -19.91
C LYS A 193 12.28 5.94 -20.31
N ALA A 194 12.76 7.15 -20.06
CA ALA A 194 14.14 7.54 -20.36
C ALA A 194 15.17 6.66 -19.62
N ALA A 195 14.89 6.32 -18.36
CA ALA A 195 15.73 5.41 -17.58
C ALA A 195 15.80 4.00 -18.17
N ARG A 196 14.73 3.49 -18.79
CA ARG A 196 14.73 2.19 -19.47
C ARG A 196 15.49 2.24 -20.80
N GLU A 197 15.38 3.34 -21.53
CA GLU A 197 16.05 3.51 -22.83
C GLU A 197 17.57 3.65 -22.67
N ARG A 198 18.03 4.30 -21.60
CA ARG A 198 19.46 4.52 -21.33
C ARG A 198 20.20 3.28 -20.79
N ASN A 199 19.47 2.28 -20.28
CA ASN A 199 19.95 1.04 -19.63
C ASN A 199 20.86 1.21 -18.38
N SER A 200 21.68 2.26 -18.31
CA SER A 200 22.53 2.60 -17.15
C SER A 200 22.17 3.99 -16.63
N VAL A 201 21.85 4.07 -15.33
CA VAL A 201 21.64 5.31 -14.60
C VAL A 201 22.67 5.33 -13.48
N THR A 202 23.38 6.44 -13.31
CA THR A 202 24.45 6.59 -12.32
C THR A 202 24.17 7.73 -11.36
N TYR A 203 24.79 7.70 -10.20
CA TYR A 203 24.86 8.82 -9.27
C TYR A 203 26.27 8.90 -8.74
N LYS A 204 26.97 10.01 -9.01
CA LYS A 204 28.40 10.18 -8.65
C LYS A 204 29.26 9.03 -9.19
N GLY A 205 28.94 8.55 -10.40
CA GLY A 205 29.62 7.42 -11.04
C GLY A 205 29.23 6.02 -10.53
N ILE A 206 28.39 5.90 -9.50
CA ILE A 206 27.91 4.62 -8.98
C ILE A 206 26.61 4.22 -9.71
N PRO A 207 26.48 2.98 -10.22
CA PRO A 207 25.25 2.55 -10.87
C PRO A 207 24.08 2.47 -9.89
N ILE A 208 22.96 3.10 -10.28
CA ILE A 208 21.70 3.10 -9.54
C ILE A 208 20.56 2.62 -10.44
N ARG A 209 19.43 2.28 -9.83
CA ARG A 209 18.24 1.84 -10.55
C ARG A 209 17.02 2.66 -10.18
N LEU A 210 16.38 3.23 -11.21
CA LEU A 210 15.07 3.87 -11.11
C LEU A 210 13.97 2.87 -11.47
N SER A 211 12.95 2.80 -10.63
CA SER A 211 11.80 1.89 -10.80
C SER A 211 10.50 2.54 -10.36
N ALA A 212 9.36 2.03 -10.83
CA ALA A 212 8.06 2.44 -10.29
C ALA A 212 7.82 1.78 -8.93
N ASP A 213 7.23 2.53 -8.00
CA ASP A 213 6.73 1.97 -6.75
C ASP A 213 5.33 1.36 -6.97
N PHE A 214 5.15 0.12 -6.53
CA PHE A 214 3.90 -0.65 -6.66
C PHE A 214 3.57 -1.33 -5.32
N SER A 215 2.32 -1.79 -5.16
CA SER A 215 1.96 -2.73 -4.11
C SER A 215 2.64 -4.09 -4.30
N THR A 216 2.73 -4.87 -3.23
CA THR A 216 3.32 -6.22 -3.21
C THR A 216 2.63 -7.15 -4.18
N GLU A 217 1.30 -7.11 -4.22
CA GLU A 217 0.45 -7.95 -5.06
C GLU A 217 0.64 -7.59 -6.54
N THR A 218 0.72 -6.29 -6.85
CA THR A 218 0.97 -5.83 -8.21
C THR A 218 2.38 -6.16 -8.67
N LEU A 219 3.40 -6.08 -7.80
CA LEU A 219 4.74 -6.56 -8.11
C LEU A 219 4.76 -8.07 -8.39
N GLN A 220 4.00 -8.85 -7.61
CA GLN A 220 3.90 -10.29 -7.82
C GLN A 220 3.22 -10.61 -9.16
N ALA A 221 2.05 -10.04 -9.44
CA ALA A 221 1.37 -10.20 -10.72
C ALA A 221 2.26 -9.80 -11.91
N ARG A 222 3.09 -8.76 -11.73
CA ARG A 222 4.07 -8.35 -12.75
C ARG A 222 5.19 -9.38 -12.99
N ARG A 223 5.64 -10.09 -11.95
CA ARG A 223 6.66 -11.15 -12.05
C ARG A 223 6.12 -12.43 -12.67
N GLU A 224 4.83 -12.70 -12.50
CA GLU A 224 4.14 -13.87 -13.06
C GLU A 224 4.03 -13.80 -14.60
N TRP A 225 4.18 -12.62 -15.19
CA TRP A 225 4.30 -12.44 -16.65
C TRP A 225 5.63 -12.92 -17.24
N GLN A 226 6.07 -14.14 -16.92
CA GLN A 226 7.26 -14.79 -17.49
C GLN A 226 7.20 -14.87 -19.03
N ILE A 227 5.99 -14.87 -19.59
CA ILE A 227 5.72 -14.85 -21.03
C ILE A 227 6.24 -13.59 -21.73
N PHE A 228 6.58 -12.52 -21.00
CA PHE A 228 7.11 -11.28 -21.58
C PHE A 228 8.37 -11.51 -22.43
N LYS A 229 9.27 -12.38 -21.98
CA LYS A 229 10.47 -12.76 -22.75
C LYS A 229 10.11 -13.48 -24.05
N VAL A 230 9.12 -14.38 -23.98
CA VAL A 230 8.64 -15.16 -25.13
C VAL A 230 7.96 -14.27 -26.17
N MET A 231 7.14 -13.31 -25.73
CA MET A 231 6.47 -12.35 -26.63
C MET A 231 7.47 -11.39 -27.29
N ASN A 232 8.51 -10.97 -26.57
CA ASN A 232 9.61 -10.20 -27.17
C ASN A 232 10.32 -11.01 -28.26
N ALA A 233 10.62 -12.28 -28.02
CA ALA A 233 11.27 -13.15 -29.00
C ALA A 233 10.41 -13.35 -30.28
N LYS A 234 9.08 -13.23 -30.17
CA LYS A 234 8.14 -13.31 -31.30
C LYS A 234 7.82 -11.95 -31.94
N ASN A 235 8.56 -10.88 -31.62
CA ASN A 235 8.35 -9.53 -32.15
C ASN A 235 6.93 -8.95 -31.90
N LEU A 236 6.23 -9.42 -30.87
CA LEU A 236 4.88 -8.95 -30.51
C LEU A 236 4.88 -7.62 -29.75
N GLN A 237 6.04 -6.97 -29.59
CA GLN A 237 6.19 -5.67 -28.92
C GLN A 237 5.41 -5.55 -27.59
N PRO A 238 5.54 -6.51 -26.65
CA PRO A 238 4.79 -6.49 -25.41
C PRO A 238 5.12 -5.24 -24.57
N ARG A 239 4.09 -4.63 -23.99
CA ARG A 239 4.13 -3.46 -23.13
C ARG A 239 3.39 -3.75 -21.84
N LEU A 240 4.05 -3.48 -20.71
CA LEU A 240 3.46 -3.65 -19.39
C LEU A 240 2.93 -2.32 -18.87
N LEU A 241 1.63 -2.13 -19.02
CA LEU A 241 0.88 -0.96 -18.59
C LEU A 241 0.55 -1.01 -17.09
N TYR A 242 0.21 0.15 -16.55
CA TYR A 242 -0.20 0.30 -15.16
C TYR A 242 -1.61 -0.29 -14.90
N PRO A 243 -1.88 -0.88 -13.72
CA PRO A 243 -0.92 -1.26 -12.68
C PRO A 243 -0.23 -2.59 -12.98
N ALA A 244 -0.86 -3.54 -13.68
CA ALA A 244 -0.25 -4.79 -14.15
C ALA A 244 -0.99 -5.34 -15.38
N LYS A 245 -1.19 -4.50 -16.40
CA LYS A 245 -1.87 -4.89 -17.65
C LYS A 245 -0.84 -5.14 -18.74
N LEU A 246 -0.99 -6.22 -19.49
CA LEU A 246 -0.15 -6.55 -20.62
C LEU A 246 -0.87 -6.14 -21.91
N SER A 247 -0.18 -5.41 -22.78
CA SER A 247 -0.59 -5.09 -24.15
C SER A 247 0.49 -5.60 -25.10
N PHE A 248 0.13 -6.08 -26.27
CA PHE A 248 1.07 -6.59 -27.26
C PHE A 248 0.45 -6.46 -28.65
N ARG A 249 1.28 -6.33 -29.68
CA ARG A 249 0.82 -6.13 -31.05
C ARG A 249 0.68 -7.45 -31.79
N ILE A 250 -0.49 -7.69 -32.37
CA ILE A 250 -0.76 -8.77 -33.35
C ILE A 250 -1.37 -8.13 -34.59
N GLU A 251 -0.85 -8.48 -35.77
CA GLU A 251 -1.42 -8.05 -37.07
C GLU A 251 -1.63 -6.52 -37.18
N GLY A 252 -0.75 -5.74 -36.55
CA GLY A 252 -0.81 -4.27 -36.54
C GLY A 252 -1.73 -3.66 -35.47
N GLN A 253 -2.59 -4.44 -34.80
CA GLN A 253 -3.47 -4.01 -33.71
C GLN A 253 -2.82 -4.20 -32.32
N ILE A 254 -3.23 -3.41 -31.32
CA ILE A 254 -2.66 -3.32 -29.95
C ILE A 254 -3.60 -3.91 -28.91
#